data_AF-A0A3L7PY56-F1
#
_entry.id   AF-A0A3L7PY56-F1
#
_cell.length_a   1.000
_cell.length_b   1.000
_cell.length_c   1.000
_cell.angle_alpha   90.00
_cell.angle_beta   90.00
_cell.angle_gamma   90.00
#
_symmetry.space_group_name_H-M   'P 1'
#
loop_
_entity.id
_entity.type
_entity.pdbx_description
1 polymer ?
#
loop_
_entity_poly.entity_id
_entity_poly.type
_entity_poly.pdbx_seq_one_letter_code
_entity_poly.pdbx_strand_id
1 'polypeptide(L)'
;MRVQGYRTLQIAGFTVLADPKVVEPPEKLEKTPLEVLEAELKTIGRIVHAKALAELRKLTIWAEWDEEQGLGNGRQGKALAVYYGGSQRSMLAAGKNPLKANNITVLSTRDLAREHQPKRDSGRCVLLHEMVHAVHHKILGFENPKIEAAYRQALASGKLERGSYAATNAAEFFAEMSCAYLDKLGYYPRDKEELKKHDPSTFQLMSVIWSGAESASNRARKSPMADAMDLPVLDMTLADFQAGEVVSGPAVPEPSELQGRVVLILFFAAQSPDALLALGKAALLDADCAEVGLTVLASHASRGAQESDIRKAAQIRAPKLSVSLIPRLARNPGLGKLPHALVFDSEGALRFSGSPYDAELAARKLVGRLLLEKVTGLDDGENPPQILAPSVDALRKGEKPPTVLLRLEKLTPVEKPVLELRDTLVLSIAAGPKAQVAELRARQDKEPALVFCEMEQMAQRWKGSSIGALLAPLLSSLRKAPAVQQELRARILLERMRLIDGQLAKRPGAIEPASLGFRSANADLLNSLSQVLEKLRVEFKGAPSLAEAERLMAKYRID
;
A
#
# COMPACT_ATOMS: atom_id res chain seq x y z
N MET A 1 -20.59 4.93 -15.44
CA MET A 1 -19.26 5.11 -16.05
C MET A 1 -19.40 4.91 -17.56
N ARG A 2 -18.86 5.79 -18.40
CA ARG A 2 -18.80 5.58 -19.86
C ARG A 2 -17.33 5.43 -20.25
N VAL A 3 -16.98 4.33 -20.92
CA VAL A 3 -15.63 4.06 -21.43
C VAL A 3 -15.69 4.05 -22.95
N GLN A 4 -14.83 4.83 -23.59
CA GLN A 4 -14.77 4.88 -25.05
C GLN A 4 -14.47 3.47 -25.61
N GLY A 5 -15.19 3.08 -26.66
CA GLY A 5 -15.04 1.76 -27.28
C GLY A 5 -15.88 0.64 -26.66
N TYR A 6 -16.57 0.88 -25.55
CA TYR A 6 -17.42 -0.12 -24.88
C TYR A 6 -18.89 0.31 -24.79
N ARG A 7 -19.79 -0.69 -24.76
CA ARG A 7 -21.20 -0.53 -24.41
C ARG A 7 -21.37 -0.81 -22.91
N THR A 8 -21.93 0.14 -22.17
CA THR A 8 -22.23 -0.06 -20.75
C THR A 8 -23.64 -0.64 -20.59
N LEU A 9 -23.72 -1.83 -20.01
CA LEU A 9 -24.95 -2.59 -19.80
C LEU A 9 -25.17 -2.86 -18.29
N GLN A 10 -26.43 -3.06 -17.92
CA GLN A 10 -26.81 -3.57 -16.61
C GLN A 10 -27.38 -4.98 -16.79
N ILE A 11 -26.69 -5.98 -16.25
CA ILE A 11 -27.04 -7.40 -16.44
C ILE A 11 -27.08 -8.07 -15.07
N ALA A 12 -28.24 -8.63 -14.68
CA ALA A 12 -28.44 -9.29 -13.38
C ALA A 12 -28.01 -8.47 -12.14
N GLY A 13 -28.04 -7.14 -12.25
CA GLY A 13 -27.61 -6.19 -11.23
C GLY A 13 -26.09 -5.88 -11.21
N PHE A 14 -25.34 -6.34 -12.21
CA PHE A 14 -23.93 -6.02 -12.43
C PHE A 14 -23.76 -4.98 -13.54
N THR A 15 -22.73 -4.14 -13.39
CA THR A 15 -22.29 -3.24 -14.46
C THR A 15 -21.33 -3.98 -15.38
N VAL A 16 -21.71 -4.13 -16.65
CA VAL A 16 -20.89 -4.78 -17.68
C VAL A 16 -20.47 -3.75 -18.73
N LEU A 17 -19.17 -3.69 -19.02
CA LEU A 17 -18.61 -2.98 -20.16
C LEU A 17 -18.32 -4.00 -21.26
N ALA A 18 -19.18 -4.05 -22.26
CA ALA A 18 -19.11 -5.03 -23.34
C ALA A 18 -18.45 -4.42 -24.59
N ASP A 19 -17.52 -5.14 -25.19
CA ASP A 19 -17.08 -4.90 -26.57
C ASP A 19 -18.33 -4.89 -27.48
N PRO A 20 -18.45 -3.97 -28.45
CA PRO A 20 -19.57 -3.96 -29.39
C PRO A 20 -19.86 -5.32 -30.03
N LYS A 21 -18.83 -6.14 -30.30
CA LYS A 21 -18.97 -7.50 -30.84
C LYS A 21 -19.56 -8.50 -29.85
N VAL A 22 -19.57 -8.22 -28.55
CA VAL A 22 -20.30 -9.05 -27.58
C VAL A 22 -21.82 -8.78 -27.68
N VAL A 23 -22.19 -7.53 -27.97
CA VAL A 23 -23.60 -7.12 -28.15
C VAL A 23 -24.13 -7.53 -29.51
N GLU A 24 -23.32 -7.35 -30.54
CA GLU A 24 -23.62 -7.67 -31.94
C GLU A 24 -22.58 -8.69 -32.44
N PRO A 25 -22.73 -9.99 -32.07
CA PRO A 25 -21.74 -10.99 -32.41
C PRO A 25 -21.65 -11.24 -33.92
N PRO A 26 -20.42 -11.32 -34.47
CA PRO A 26 -20.23 -11.65 -35.89
C PRO A 26 -20.63 -13.10 -36.22
N GLU A 27 -20.67 -13.98 -35.22
CA GLU A 27 -21.13 -15.36 -35.38
C GLU A 27 -22.55 -15.55 -34.84
N LYS A 28 -23.36 -16.33 -35.56
CA LYS A 28 -24.69 -16.73 -35.12
C LYS A 28 -24.58 -17.95 -34.22
N LEU A 29 -24.85 -17.76 -32.93
CA LEU A 29 -24.91 -18.82 -31.92
C LEU A 29 -26.36 -19.01 -31.47
N GLU A 30 -26.73 -20.22 -31.05
CA GLU A 30 -28.07 -20.50 -30.53
C GLU A 30 -28.30 -19.81 -29.19
N LYS A 31 -27.30 -19.84 -28.30
CA LYS A 31 -27.22 -18.95 -27.14
C LYS A 31 -26.25 -17.83 -27.44
N THR A 32 -26.70 -16.59 -27.36
CA THR A 32 -25.87 -15.40 -27.59
C THR A 32 -24.87 -15.18 -26.45
N PRO A 33 -23.75 -14.46 -26.70
CA PRO A 33 -22.80 -14.08 -25.65
C PRO A 33 -23.42 -13.36 -24.45
N LEU A 34 -24.38 -12.46 -24.70
CA LEU A 34 -25.07 -11.74 -23.63
C LEU A 34 -26.00 -12.66 -22.82
N GLU A 35 -26.70 -13.60 -23.45
CA GLU A 35 -27.53 -14.58 -22.74
C GLU A 35 -26.68 -15.48 -21.84
N VAL A 36 -25.50 -15.89 -22.32
CA VAL A 36 -24.56 -16.71 -21.52
C VAL A 36 -24.00 -15.92 -20.33
N LEU A 37 -23.55 -14.68 -20.55
CA LEU A 37 -23.12 -13.80 -19.46
C LEU A 37 -24.24 -13.56 -18.45
N GLU A 38 -25.45 -13.30 -18.91
CA GLU A 38 -26.60 -13.11 -18.02
C GLU A 38 -26.90 -14.39 -17.22
N ALA A 39 -26.83 -15.56 -17.85
CA ALA A 39 -27.07 -16.84 -17.19
C ALA A 39 -26.04 -17.11 -16.07
N GLU A 40 -24.74 -16.90 -16.32
CA GLU A 40 -23.71 -17.06 -15.29
C GLU A 40 -23.90 -16.05 -14.14
N LEU A 41 -24.18 -14.79 -14.45
CA LEU A 41 -24.40 -13.76 -13.42
C LEU A 41 -25.66 -14.01 -12.59
N LYS A 42 -26.73 -14.53 -13.20
CA LYS A 42 -27.93 -15.00 -12.50
C LYS A 42 -27.62 -16.20 -11.60
N THR A 43 -26.77 -17.12 -12.04
CA THR A 43 -26.30 -18.25 -11.20
C THR A 43 -25.54 -17.75 -9.99
N ILE A 44 -24.57 -16.84 -10.16
CA ILE A 44 -23.82 -16.22 -9.07
C ILE A 44 -24.77 -15.51 -8.09
N GLY A 45 -25.76 -14.77 -8.60
CA GLY A 45 -26.77 -14.11 -7.78
C GLY A 45 -27.65 -15.04 -6.94
N ARG A 46 -27.77 -16.32 -7.33
CA ARG A 46 -28.52 -17.34 -6.59
C ARG A 46 -27.68 -18.06 -5.54
N ILE A 47 -26.41 -18.34 -5.83
CA ILE A 47 -25.55 -19.17 -4.98
C ILE A 47 -24.71 -18.38 -3.98
N VAL A 48 -24.43 -17.10 -4.25
CA VAL A 48 -23.66 -16.24 -3.34
C VAL A 48 -24.59 -15.52 -2.36
N HIS A 49 -24.25 -15.53 -1.07
CA HIS A 49 -25.04 -14.84 -0.05
C HIS A 49 -25.13 -13.33 -0.30
N ALA A 50 -26.24 -12.72 0.11
CA ALA A 50 -26.62 -11.35 -0.25
C ALA A 50 -25.54 -10.28 0.04
N LYS A 51 -24.77 -10.45 1.11
CA LYS A 51 -23.72 -9.49 1.48
C LYS A 51 -22.51 -9.54 0.55
N ALA A 52 -22.00 -10.72 0.20
CA ALA A 52 -20.91 -10.81 -0.77
C ALA A 52 -21.40 -10.38 -2.15
N LEU A 53 -22.63 -10.76 -2.53
CA LEU A 53 -23.25 -10.34 -3.78
C LEU A 53 -23.34 -8.80 -3.92
N ALA A 54 -23.65 -8.09 -2.83
CA ALA A 54 -23.70 -6.63 -2.82
C ALA A 54 -22.32 -5.98 -3.09
N GLU A 55 -21.23 -6.56 -2.62
CA GLU A 55 -19.87 -6.08 -2.91
C GLU A 55 -19.45 -6.43 -4.34
N LEU A 56 -19.76 -7.65 -4.80
CA LEU A 56 -19.47 -8.08 -6.17
C LEU A 56 -20.18 -7.21 -7.22
N ARG A 57 -21.41 -6.77 -6.95
CA ARG A 57 -22.15 -5.87 -7.85
C ARG A 57 -21.54 -4.46 -7.98
N LYS A 58 -20.62 -4.07 -7.09
CA LYS A 58 -19.86 -2.81 -7.22
C LYS A 58 -18.73 -2.92 -8.24
N LEU A 59 -18.33 -4.14 -8.59
CA LEU A 59 -17.28 -4.38 -9.58
C LEU A 59 -17.81 -4.09 -10.99
N THR A 60 -16.89 -3.69 -11.86
CA THR A 60 -17.14 -3.63 -13.30
C THR A 60 -16.69 -4.92 -13.93
N ILE A 61 -17.52 -5.53 -14.76
CA ILE A 61 -17.16 -6.69 -15.57
C ILE A 61 -16.85 -6.21 -16.98
N TRP A 62 -15.65 -6.47 -17.47
CA TRP A 62 -15.24 -6.19 -18.84
C TRP A 62 -15.50 -7.43 -19.67
N ALA A 63 -16.36 -7.33 -20.68
CA ALA A 63 -16.64 -8.44 -21.59
C ALA A 63 -15.96 -8.17 -22.92
N GLU A 64 -14.79 -8.77 -23.12
CA GLU A 64 -14.04 -8.69 -24.37
C GLU A 64 -14.57 -9.75 -25.34
N TRP A 65 -14.48 -9.47 -26.64
CA TRP A 65 -14.88 -10.44 -27.65
C TRP A 65 -13.94 -11.65 -27.68
N ASP A 66 -12.63 -11.38 -27.81
CA ASP A 66 -11.58 -12.39 -27.94
C ASP A 66 -10.17 -11.81 -27.68
N GLU A 67 -9.92 -11.38 -26.44
CA GLU A 67 -8.59 -10.98 -25.95
C GLU A 67 -7.78 -12.24 -25.56
N GLU A 68 -6.59 -12.42 -26.14
CA GLU A 68 -5.72 -13.53 -25.77
C GLU A 68 -4.82 -13.17 -24.59
N GLN A 69 -4.82 -14.01 -23.57
CA GLN A 69 -3.85 -13.95 -22.49
C GLN A 69 -3.30 -15.34 -22.17
N GLY A 70 -1.97 -15.47 -22.21
CA GLY A 70 -1.27 -16.68 -21.78
C GLY A 70 -1.33 -16.88 -20.26
N LEU A 71 -1.31 -18.13 -19.82
CA LEU A 71 -1.28 -18.49 -18.40
C LEU A 71 0.14 -18.25 -17.83
N GLY A 72 0.25 -17.42 -16.79
CA GLY A 72 1.53 -17.03 -16.19
C GLY A 72 2.24 -18.10 -15.37
N ASN A 73 1.68 -19.32 -15.28
CA ASN A 73 2.17 -20.43 -14.47
C ASN A 73 2.82 -21.56 -15.29
N GLY A 74 3.13 -21.33 -16.57
CA GLY A 74 3.79 -22.32 -17.43
C GLY A 74 2.89 -23.46 -17.93
N ARG A 75 1.58 -23.41 -17.69
CA ARG A 75 0.61 -24.37 -18.25
C ARG A 75 0.19 -23.95 -19.67
N GLN A 76 -0.02 -24.94 -20.54
CA GLN A 76 -0.60 -24.72 -21.87
C GLN A 76 -2.11 -24.47 -21.75
N GLY A 77 -2.59 -23.35 -22.30
CA GLY A 77 -4.02 -23.01 -22.32
C GLY A 77 -4.29 -21.50 -22.42
N LYS A 78 -5.54 -21.13 -22.65
CA LYS A 78 -6.05 -19.75 -22.64
C LYS A 78 -7.01 -19.57 -21.47
N ALA A 79 -6.84 -18.50 -20.68
CA ALA A 79 -7.81 -18.15 -19.66
C ALA A 79 -9.08 -17.54 -20.31
N LEU A 80 -10.26 -17.98 -19.90
CA LEU A 80 -11.54 -17.44 -20.40
C LEU A 80 -11.93 -16.15 -19.68
N ALA A 81 -11.56 -16.02 -18.40
CA ALA A 81 -11.75 -14.83 -17.60
C ALA A 81 -10.58 -14.66 -16.63
N VAL A 82 -10.48 -13.48 -16.03
CA VAL A 82 -9.45 -13.14 -15.04
C VAL A 82 -9.93 -12.04 -14.11
N TYR A 83 -9.64 -12.18 -12.84
CA TYR A 83 -9.66 -11.12 -11.85
C TYR A 83 -8.32 -10.41 -11.82
N TYR A 84 -8.31 -9.13 -12.21
CA TYR A 84 -7.09 -8.34 -12.20
C TYR A 84 -6.87 -7.69 -10.83
N GLY A 85 -6.14 -8.35 -9.92
CA GLY A 85 -5.65 -7.70 -8.70
C GLY A 85 -4.62 -6.60 -8.97
N GLY A 86 -4.42 -5.69 -8.00
CA GLY A 86 -3.34 -4.71 -8.02
C GLY A 86 -3.79 -3.28 -8.29
N SER A 87 -2.90 -2.47 -8.89
CA SER A 87 -3.15 -1.03 -9.08
C SER A 87 -3.48 -0.71 -10.54
N GLN A 88 -4.17 0.43 -10.76
CA GLN A 88 -4.38 0.95 -12.12
C GLN A 88 -3.04 1.14 -12.87
N ARG A 89 -1.98 1.45 -12.12
CA ARG A 89 -0.62 1.59 -12.64
C ARG A 89 -0.03 0.26 -13.14
N SER A 90 -0.26 -0.86 -12.43
CA SER A 90 0.25 -2.16 -12.87
C SER A 90 -0.48 -2.67 -14.12
N MET A 91 -1.78 -2.38 -14.24
CA MET A 91 -2.54 -2.66 -15.47
C MET A 91 -2.00 -1.88 -16.66
N LEU A 92 -1.76 -0.58 -16.48
CA LEU A 92 -1.17 0.25 -17.53
C LEU A 92 0.21 -0.25 -17.95
N ALA A 93 1.06 -0.63 -16.99
CA ALA A 93 2.39 -1.18 -17.25
C ALA A 93 2.34 -2.50 -18.04
N ALA A 94 1.29 -3.30 -17.84
CA ALA A 94 1.03 -4.52 -18.60
C ALA A 94 0.35 -4.27 -19.97
N GLY A 95 0.22 -3.01 -20.41
CA GLY A 95 -0.44 -2.64 -21.65
C GLY A 95 -1.98 -2.77 -21.61
N LYS A 96 -2.57 -2.90 -20.42
CA LYS A 96 -4.01 -3.11 -20.22
C LYS A 96 -4.69 -1.82 -19.81
N ASN A 97 -6.01 -1.76 -20.01
CA ASN A 97 -6.80 -0.62 -19.56
C ASN A 97 -6.69 -0.46 -18.02
N PRO A 98 -6.27 0.70 -17.49
CA PRO A 98 -6.07 0.91 -16.06
C PRO A 98 -7.32 0.64 -15.22
N LEU A 99 -8.51 0.87 -15.80
CA LEU A 99 -9.79 0.67 -15.12
C LEU A 99 -10.14 -0.81 -14.93
N LYS A 100 -9.44 -1.75 -15.59
CA LYS A 100 -9.54 -3.18 -15.32
C LYS A 100 -8.94 -3.57 -13.96
N ALA A 101 -8.15 -2.70 -13.32
CA ALA A 101 -7.58 -2.98 -12.01
C ALA A 101 -8.68 -3.18 -10.95
N ASN A 102 -8.51 -4.24 -10.17
CA ASN A 102 -9.43 -4.75 -9.16
C ASN A 102 -10.83 -5.09 -9.66
N ASN A 103 -10.94 -5.41 -10.95
CA ASN A 103 -12.18 -5.75 -11.65
C ASN A 103 -12.03 -7.09 -12.39
N ILE A 104 -13.13 -7.60 -12.94
CA ILE A 104 -13.18 -8.86 -13.66
C ILE A 104 -13.17 -8.57 -15.15
N THR A 105 -12.40 -9.35 -15.91
CA THR A 105 -12.39 -9.32 -17.37
C THR A 105 -12.68 -10.72 -17.90
N VAL A 106 -13.75 -10.85 -18.69
CA VAL A 106 -13.99 -12.00 -19.56
C VAL A 106 -13.16 -11.76 -20.80
N LEU A 107 -12.07 -12.54 -20.93
CA LEU A 107 -11.08 -12.38 -21.97
C LEU A 107 -11.65 -12.81 -23.33
N SER A 108 -12.41 -13.90 -23.37
CA SER A 108 -13.09 -14.33 -24.60
C SER A 108 -14.54 -14.69 -24.31
N THR A 109 -15.43 -13.71 -24.48
CA THR A 109 -16.87 -13.97 -24.38
C THR A 109 -17.34 -14.86 -25.54
N ARG A 110 -16.62 -14.83 -26.69
CA ARG A 110 -16.85 -15.78 -27.79
C ARG A 110 -16.68 -17.22 -27.34
N ASP A 111 -15.54 -17.55 -26.75
CA ASP A 111 -15.25 -18.95 -26.38
C ASP A 111 -16.08 -19.38 -25.16
N LEU A 112 -16.39 -18.46 -24.24
CA LEU A 112 -17.38 -18.70 -23.19
C LEU A 112 -18.76 -19.04 -23.78
N ALA A 113 -19.24 -18.28 -24.78
CA ALA A 113 -20.52 -18.54 -25.42
C ALA A 113 -20.53 -19.89 -26.15
N ARG A 114 -19.43 -20.24 -26.83
CA ARG A 114 -19.27 -21.53 -27.52
C ARG A 114 -19.29 -22.72 -26.56
N GLU A 115 -18.74 -22.56 -25.36
CA GLU A 115 -18.77 -23.58 -24.33
C GLU A 115 -20.19 -23.87 -23.86
N HIS A 116 -21.03 -22.84 -23.72
CA HIS A 116 -22.42 -22.96 -23.23
C HIS A 116 -23.44 -23.35 -24.31
N GLN A 117 -23.02 -23.70 -25.53
CA GLN A 117 -23.94 -24.14 -26.58
C GLN A 117 -24.56 -25.51 -26.23
N PRO A 118 -25.81 -25.82 -26.65
CA PRO A 118 -26.53 -27.01 -26.18
C PRO A 118 -25.81 -28.36 -26.33
N LYS A 119 -24.93 -28.49 -27.33
CA LYS A 119 -24.15 -29.72 -27.59
C LYS A 119 -22.80 -29.79 -26.86
N ARG A 120 -22.36 -28.70 -26.23
CA ARG A 120 -21.02 -28.56 -25.63
C ARG A 120 -21.07 -28.07 -24.19
N ASP A 121 -22.27 -27.76 -23.69
CA ASP A 121 -22.50 -27.16 -22.39
C ASP A 121 -21.84 -27.97 -21.27
N SER A 122 -20.73 -27.45 -20.75
CA SER A 122 -20.06 -28.01 -19.57
C SER A 122 -20.88 -27.79 -18.30
N GLY A 123 -21.82 -26.84 -18.36
CA GLY A 123 -22.63 -26.37 -17.26
C GLY A 123 -21.84 -25.69 -16.15
N ARG A 124 -20.53 -25.42 -16.30
CA ARG A 124 -19.71 -24.74 -15.29
C ARG A 124 -19.94 -23.23 -15.34
N CYS A 125 -19.88 -22.57 -14.19
CA CYS A 125 -19.89 -21.11 -14.12
C CYS A 125 -18.45 -20.57 -14.06
N VAL A 126 -17.95 -20.08 -15.19
CA VAL A 126 -16.56 -19.58 -15.28
C VAL A 126 -16.36 -18.34 -14.42
N LEU A 127 -17.33 -17.42 -14.45
CA LEU A 127 -17.27 -16.18 -13.68
C LEU A 127 -17.25 -16.39 -12.16
N LEU A 128 -17.73 -17.55 -11.67
CA LEU A 128 -17.73 -17.83 -10.23
C LEU A 128 -16.31 -17.82 -9.67
N HIS A 129 -15.35 -18.46 -10.34
CA HIS A 129 -13.96 -18.53 -9.90
C HIS A 129 -13.36 -17.13 -9.71
N GLU A 130 -13.51 -16.26 -10.71
CA GLU A 130 -12.99 -14.88 -10.66
C GLU A 130 -13.72 -14.02 -9.62
N MET A 131 -15.02 -14.23 -9.43
CA MET A 131 -15.79 -13.57 -8.37
C MET A 131 -15.33 -14.03 -6.98
N VAL A 132 -14.93 -15.28 -6.82
CA VAL A 132 -14.35 -15.75 -5.55
C VAL A 132 -13.02 -15.06 -5.27
N HIS A 133 -12.15 -14.87 -6.28
CA HIS A 133 -10.96 -14.04 -6.10
C HIS A 133 -11.29 -12.60 -5.68
N ALA A 134 -12.34 -12.02 -6.25
CA ALA A 134 -12.79 -10.70 -5.83
C ALA A 134 -13.32 -10.69 -4.38
N VAL A 135 -14.04 -11.72 -3.94
CA VAL A 135 -14.45 -11.88 -2.53
C VAL A 135 -13.22 -12.02 -1.62
N HIS A 136 -12.26 -12.86 -2.02
CA HIS A 136 -11.01 -13.05 -1.29
C HIS A 136 -10.28 -11.73 -1.11
N HIS A 137 -10.15 -10.94 -2.17
CA HIS A 137 -9.49 -9.64 -2.11
C HIS A 137 -10.27 -8.60 -1.29
N LYS A 138 -11.55 -8.39 -1.62
CA LYS A 138 -12.31 -7.22 -1.15
C LYS A 138 -13.00 -7.42 0.19
N ILE A 139 -13.30 -8.67 0.55
CA ILE A 139 -14.09 -8.99 1.74
C ILE A 139 -13.26 -9.72 2.79
N LEU A 140 -12.42 -10.67 2.36
CA LEU A 140 -11.65 -11.52 3.28
C LEU A 140 -10.22 -11.03 3.51
N GLY A 141 -9.65 -10.29 2.55
CA GLY A 141 -8.23 -9.99 2.44
C GLY A 141 -7.45 -11.17 1.82
N PHE A 142 -6.60 -10.91 0.83
CA PHE A 142 -5.83 -11.95 0.13
C PHE A 142 -4.88 -12.76 1.04
N GLU A 143 -4.52 -12.20 2.21
CA GLU A 143 -3.62 -12.82 3.20
C GLU A 143 -4.41 -13.44 4.37
N ASN A 144 -5.64 -13.92 4.12
CA ASN A 144 -6.48 -14.46 5.18
C ASN A 144 -5.81 -15.68 5.84
N PRO A 145 -5.47 -15.62 7.15
CA PRO A 145 -4.69 -16.67 7.80
C PRO A 145 -5.45 -18.00 7.92
N LYS A 146 -6.79 -17.97 7.94
CA LYS A 146 -7.60 -19.21 7.98
C LYS A 146 -7.55 -19.94 6.65
N ILE A 147 -7.59 -19.20 5.54
CA ILE A 147 -7.47 -19.76 4.19
C ILE A 147 -6.05 -20.33 3.99
N GLU A 148 -5.01 -19.60 4.41
CA GLU A 148 -3.63 -20.08 4.34
C GLU A 148 -3.42 -21.34 5.21
N ALA A 149 -3.98 -21.37 6.42
CA ALA A 149 -3.90 -22.55 7.29
C ALA A 149 -4.61 -23.76 6.68
N ALA A 150 -5.83 -23.57 6.15
CA ALA A 150 -6.57 -24.65 5.49
C ALA A 150 -5.86 -25.16 4.24
N TYR A 151 -5.28 -24.26 3.43
CA TYR A 151 -4.46 -24.62 2.28
C TYR A 151 -3.27 -25.50 2.68
N ARG A 152 -2.49 -25.07 3.68
CA ARG A 152 -1.35 -25.85 4.19
C ARG A 152 -1.76 -27.19 4.78
N GLN A 153 -2.87 -27.23 5.50
CA GLN A 153 -3.41 -28.47 6.06
C GLN A 153 -3.85 -29.45 4.97
N ALA A 154 -4.54 -28.97 3.94
CA ALA A 154 -4.99 -29.79 2.82
C ALA A 154 -3.79 -30.38 2.05
N LEU A 155 -2.73 -29.60 1.84
CA LEU A 155 -1.47 -30.08 1.27
C LEU A 155 -0.76 -31.11 2.15
N ALA A 156 -0.62 -30.82 3.45
CA ALA A 156 0.11 -31.69 4.38
C ALA A 156 -0.60 -33.03 4.60
N SER A 157 -1.93 -33.03 4.58
CA SER A 157 -2.75 -34.24 4.72
C SER A 157 -2.92 -35.03 3.41
N GLY A 158 -2.33 -34.55 2.30
CA GLY A 158 -2.45 -35.19 0.97
C GLY A 158 -3.83 -35.05 0.32
N LYS A 159 -4.76 -34.31 0.94
CA LYS A 159 -6.09 -34.04 0.38
C LYS A 159 -6.05 -33.07 -0.79
N LEU A 160 -5.04 -32.20 -0.83
CA LEU A 160 -4.75 -31.37 -1.98
C LEU A 160 -3.54 -31.93 -2.73
N GLU A 161 -3.77 -32.43 -3.94
CA GLU A 161 -2.72 -33.01 -4.77
C GLU A 161 -1.72 -31.95 -5.22
N ARG A 162 -0.43 -32.20 -4.98
CA ARG A 162 0.66 -31.31 -5.40
C ARG A 162 0.71 -31.25 -6.93
N GLY A 163 0.73 -30.04 -7.49
CA GLY A 163 0.70 -29.83 -8.94
C GLY A 163 -0.71 -29.73 -9.54
N SER A 164 -1.77 -29.95 -8.75
CA SER A 164 -3.14 -29.58 -9.13
C SER A 164 -3.27 -28.06 -9.25
N TYR A 165 -4.33 -27.58 -9.94
CA TYR A 165 -4.56 -26.15 -10.10
C TYR A 165 -4.77 -25.45 -8.76
N ALA A 166 -5.64 -26.04 -7.92
CA ALA A 166 -5.89 -25.60 -6.56
C ALA A 166 -4.62 -25.58 -5.68
N ALA A 167 -3.59 -26.38 -6.00
CA ALA A 167 -2.32 -26.40 -5.26
C ALA A 167 -1.32 -25.32 -5.67
N THR A 168 -1.68 -24.42 -6.60
CA THR A 168 -0.77 -23.35 -7.06
C THR A 168 -0.44 -22.37 -5.94
N ASN A 169 -1.46 -21.94 -5.18
CA ASN A 169 -1.34 -21.10 -3.99
C ASN A 169 -2.66 -21.09 -3.21
N ALA A 170 -2.68 -20.47 -2.03
CA ALA A 170 -3.86 -20.40 -1.17
C ALA A 170 -5.07 -19.66 -1.81
N ALA A 171 -4.84 -18.74 -2.75
CA ALA A 171 -5.93 -18.06 -3.44
C ALA A 171 -6.61 -18.96 -4.49
N GLU A 172 -5.83 -19.75 -5.24
CA GLU A 172 -6.38 -20.77 -6.16
C GLU A 172 -7.08 -21.89 -5.38
N PHE A 173 -6.48 -22.33 -4.27
CA PHE A 173 -7.12 -23.28 -3.35
C PHE A 173 -8.48 -22.75 -2.90
N PHE A 174 -8.54 -21.50 -2.42
CA PHE A 174 -9.79 -20.91 -1.97
C PHE A 174 -10.83 -20.79 -3.10
N ALA A 175 -10.40 -20.37 -4.28
CA ALA A 175 -11.28 -20.22 -5.45
C ALA A 175 -11.89 -21.57 -5.86
N GLU A 176 -11.05 -22.60 -6.04
CA GLU A 176 -11.50 -23.93 -6.46
C GLU A 176 -12.39 -24.59 -5.39
N MET A 177 -11.99 -24.54 -4.11
CA MET A 177 -12.80 -25.13 -3.03
C MET A 177 -14.13 -24.39 -2.84
N SER A 178 -14.18 -23.08 -3.11
CA SER A 178 -15.43 -22.32 -3.13
C SER A 178 -16.31 -22.70 -4.32
N CYS A 179 -15.75 -22.92 -5.50
CA CYS A 179 -16.48 -23.41 -6.66
C CYS A 179 -17.11 -24.78 -6.39
N ALA A 180 -16.36 -25.73 -5.81
CA ALA A 180 -16.90 -27.02 -5.39
C ALA A 180 -18.01 -26.86 -4.34
N TYR A 181 -17.87 -25.93 -3.39
CA TYR A 181 -18.87 -25.71 -2.35
C TYR A 181 -20.17 -25.03 -2.84
N LEU A 182 -20.07 -24.06 -3.75
CA LEU A 182 -21.19 -23.23 -4.21
C LEU A 182 -21.90 -23.76 -5.45
N ASP A 183 -21.15 -24.45 -6.32
CA ASP A 183 -21.63 -24.99 -7.58
C ASP A 183 -20.93 -26.34 -7.86
N LYS A 184 -19.93 -26.36 -8.75
CA LYS A 184 -19.18 -27.57 -9.11
C LYS A 184 -17.80 -27.28 -9.71
N LEU A 185 -16.94 -28.30 -9.72
CA LEU A 185 -15.65 -28.38 -10.41
C LEU A 185 -15.66 -29.50 -11.47
N GLY A 186 -14.77 -29.38 -12.46
CA GLY A 186 -14.56 -30.40 -13.48
C GLY A 186 -13.73 -31.60 -13.02
N TYR A 187 -13.26 -31.61 -11.78
CA TYR A 187 -12.42 -32.65 -11.19
C TYR A 187 -12.72 -32.80 -9.70
N TYR A 188 -12.25 -33.90 -9.08
CA TYR A 188 -12.53 -34.24 -7.69
C TYR A 188 -11.77 -33.32 -6.70
N PRO A 189 -12.40 -32.82 -5.60
CA PRO A 189 -13.82 -32.96 -5.27
C PRO A 189 -14.72 -32.08 -6.15
N ARG A 190 -15.73 -32.68 -6.79
CA ARG A 190 -16.52 -32.02 -7.85
C ARG A 190 -17.62 -31.14 -7.32
N ASP A 191 -18.14 -31.44 -6.15
CA ASP A 191 -19.27 -30.73 -5.56
C ASP A 191 -19.15 -30.66 -4.04
N LYS A 192 -20.15 -30.02 -3.44
CA LYS A 192 -20.24 -29.77 -2.01
C LYS A 192 -20.22 -31.05 -1.16
N GLU A 193 -20.85 -32.12 -1.63
CA GLU A 193 -20.94 -33.39 -0.90
C GLU A 193 -19.64 -34.18 -1.00
N GLU A 194 -18.98 -34.14 -2.16
CA GLU A 194 -17.64 -34.70 -2.33
C GLU A 194 -16.61 -33.93 -1.50
N LEU A 195 -16.66 -32.60 -1.50
CA LEU A 195 -15.77 -31.77 -0.67
C LEU A 195 -15.97 -32.10 0.81
N LYS A 196 -17.21 -32.27 1.27
CA LYS A 196 -17.52 -32.65 2.65
C LYS A 196 -16.91 -33.99 3.06
N LYS A 197 -16.94 -34.98 2.16
CA LYS A 197 -16.39 -36.32 2.42
C LYS A 197 -14.86 -36.33 2.34
N HIS A 198 -14.30 -35.65 1.34
CA HIS A 198 -12.87 -35.61 1.06
C HIS A 198 -12.11 -34.77 2.08
N ASP A 199 -12.56 -33.54 2.30
CA ASP A 199 -11.94 -32.60 3.22
C ASP A 199 -12.97 -31.88 4.10
N PRO A 200 -13.45 -32.54 5.18
CA PRO A 200 -14.42 -31.95 6.10
C PRO A 200 -14.00 -30.61 6.70
N SER A 201 -12.69 -30.42 6.94
CA SER A 201 -12.16 -29.17 7.51
C SER A 201 -12.30 -28.00 6.52
N THR A 202 -11.93 -28.22 5.26
CA THR A 202 -12.10 -27.23 4.19
C THR A 202 -13.57 -26.97 3.88
N PHE A 203 -14.41 -28.02 3.86
CA PHE A 203 -15.87 -27.86 3.77
C PHE A 203 -16.43 -26.96 4.87
N GLN A 204 -16.00 -27.15 6.12
CA GLN A 204 -16.44 -26.34 7.24
C GLN A 204 -16.02 -24.87 7.08
N LEU A 205 -14.79 -24.61 6.62
CA LEU A 205 -14.33 -23.26 6.32
C LEU A 205 -15.20 -22.60 5.23
N MET A 206 -15.44 -23.30 4.11
CA MET A 206 -16.30 -22.79 3.04
C MET A 206 -17.71 -22.53 3.54
N SER A 207 -18.25 -23.41 4.39
CA SER A 207 -19.56 -23.24 4.99
C SER A 207 -19.66 -21.98 5.84
N VAL A 208 -18.64 -21.69 6.65
CA VAL A 208 -18.58 -20.49 7.48
C VAL A 208 -18.45 -19.21 6.64
N ILE A 209 -17.62 -19.23 5.59
CA ILE A 209 -17.43 -18.10 4.68
C ILE A 209 -18.73 -17.79 3.93
N TRP A 210 -19.30 -18.81 3.27
CA TRP A 210 -20.38 -18.64 2.32
C TRP A 210 -21.79 -18.65 2.94
N SER A 211 -21.95 -19.09 4.19
CA SER A 211 -23.18 -18.84 4.98
C SER A 211 -23.33 -17.38 5.41
N GLY A 212 -22.29 -16.57 5.21
CA GLY A 212 -22.25 -15.20 5.69
C GLY A 212 -21.90 -15.08 7.18
N ALA A 213 -21.65 -16.18 7.91
CA ALA A 213 -21.22 -16.15 9.31
C ALA A 213 -19.85 -15.49 9.48
N GLU A 214 -18.89 -15.77 8.59
CA GLU A 214 -17.62 -15.03 8.55
C GLU A 214 -17.83 -13.58 8.14
N SER A 215 -18.83 -13.29 7.31
CA SER A 215 -19.16 -11.92 6.94
C SER A 215 -19.82 -11.14 8.08
N ALA A 216 -20.56 -11.76 9.00
CA ALA A 216 -21.01 -11.13 10.25
C ALA A 216 -19.82 -10.88 11.20
N SER A 217 -18.91 -11.85 11.30
CA SER A 217 -17.61 -11.71 12.00
C SER A 217 -16.67 -10.68 11.36
N ASN A 218 -16.72 -10.47 10.04
CA ASN A 218 -15.94 -9.47 9.28
C ASN A 218 -16.69 -8.14 9.13
N ARG A 219 -17.98 -8.03 9.48
CA ARG A 219 -18.59 -6.71 9.76
C ARG A 219 -18.25 -6.26 11.18
N ALA A 220 -18.06 -7.20 12.09
CA ALA A 220 -17.36 -6.97 13.36
C ALA A 220 -15.83 -6.82 13.18
N ARG A 221 -15.29 -7.10 11.99
CA ARG A 221 -13.93 -6.73 11.58
C ARG A 221 -13.96 -5.88 10.30
N LYS A 222 -14.31 -4.59 10.43
CA LYS A 222 -13.46 -3.57 9.76
C LYS A 222 -12.01 -3.97 10.03
N SER A 223 -11.09 -3.86 9.05
CA SER A 223 -9.67 -4.25 9.21
C SER A 223 -9.30 -4.18 10.70
N PRO A 224 -8.93 -5.27 11.40
CA PRO A 224 -8.93 -5.27 12.86
C PRO A 224 -8.25 -4.03 13.44
N MET A 225 -7.27 -3.52 12.70
CA MET A 225 -6.57 -2.28 12.94
C MET A 225 -7.35 -0.96 12.84
N ALA A 226 -8.41 -0.82 12.05
CA ALA A 226 -9.20 0.42 11.92
C ALA A 226 -10.13 0.66 13.13
N ASP A 227 -10.79 -0.40 13.62
CA ASP A 227 -11.72 -0.33 14.76
C ASP A 227 -11.12 -0.76 16.10
N ALA A 228 -10.05 -1.58 16.12
CA ALA A 228 -9.36 -1.85 17.39
C ALA A 228 -8.63 -0.58 17.84
N MET A 229 -9.02 -0.07 19.01
CA MET A 229 -8.22 0.91 19.74
C MET A 229 -6.86 0.30 20.15
N ASP A 230 -6.85 -1.01 20.41
CA ASP A 230 -5.67 -1.76 20.84
C ASP A 230 -5.16 -2.73 19.79
N LEU A 231 -3.92 -2.52 19.35
CA LEU A 231 -3.18 -3.48 18.55
C LEU A 231 -2.74 -4.67 19.43
N PRO A 232 -2.79 -5.92 18.93
CA PRO A 232 -2.35 -7.08 19.71
C PRO A 232 -0.85 -7.01 20.01
N VAL A 233 -0.43 -7.58 21.13
CA VAL A 233 0.99 -7.86 21.38
C VAL A 233 1.34 -9.18 20.68
N LEU A 234 2.41 -9.16 19.88
CA LEU A 234 2.94 -10.31 19.16
C LEU A 234 4.22 -10.79 19.85
N ASP A 235 4.56 -12.07 19.67
CA ASP A 235 5.68 -12.74 20.36
C ASP A 235 7.06 -12.35 19.78
N MET A 236 7.40 -11.07 19.84
CA MET A 236 8.69 -10.48 19.45
C MET A 236 8.88 -9.10 20.09
N THR A 237 10.13 -8.72 20.35
CA THR A 237 10.55 -7.41 20.86
C THR A 237 11.58 -6.76 19.94
N LEU A 238 11.85 -5.46 20.13
CA LEU A 238 12.91 -4.77 19.40
C LEU A 238 14.29 -5.40 19.59
N ALA A 239 14.56 -6.01 20.74
CA ALA A 239 15.82 -6.71 21.02
C ALA A 239 16.01 -7.96 20.14
N ASP A 240 14.94 -8.51 19.57
CA ASP A 240 15.02 -9.63 18.62
C ASP A 240 15.47 -9.19 17.21
N PHE A 241 15.57 -7.87 16.95
CA PHE A 241 16.05 -7.31 15.70
C PHE A 241 17.49 -6.80 15.84
N GLN A 242 18.36 -7.26 14.95
CA GLN A 242 19.70 -6.72 14.78
C GLN A 242 19.88 -6.31 13.32
N ALA A 243 20.14 -5.02 13.09
CA ALA A 243 20.40 -4.50 11.76
C ALA A 243 21.70 -5.10 11.18
N GLY A 244 21.73 -5.31 9.87
CA GLY A 244 22.98 -5.56 9.16
C GLY A 244 23.77 -4.27 8.92
N GLU A 245 24.79 -4.36 8.08
CA GLU A 245 25.64 -3.21 7.73
C GLU A 245 24.82 -2.06 7.13
N VAL A 246 25.09 -0.83 7.56
CA VAL A 246 24.42 0.37 7.06
C VAL A 246 24.99 0.77 5.71
N VAL A 247 24.12 0.87 4.70
CA VAL A 247 24.50 1.25 3.33
C VAL A 247 24.12 2.67 2.96
N SER A 248 23.16 3.28 3.67
CA SER A 248 22.75 4.67 3.46
C SER A 248 22.09 5.24 4.71
N GLY A 249 22.20 6.55 4.90
CA GLY A 249 21.64 7.26 6.05
C GLY A 249 22.50 7.17 7.30
N PRO A 250 21.98 7.61 8.46
CA PRO A 250 22.68 7.54 9.73
C PRO A 250 22.81 6.09 10.23
N ALA A 251 23.69 5.88 11.21
CA ALA A 251 23.81 4.60 11.90
C ALA A 251 22.44 4.16 12.48
N VAL A 252 22.18 2.85 12.49
CA VAL A 252 20.97 2.32 13.14
C VAL A 252 21.16 2.45 14.64
N PRO A 253 20.24 3.11 15.37
CA PRO A 253 20.33 3.21 16.83
C PRO A 253 20.23 1.85 17.49
N GLU A 254 20.91 1.68 18.62
CA GLU A 254 20.76 0.48 19.44
C GLU A 254 19.33 0.40 20.02
N PRO A 255 18.79 -0.80 20.30
CA PRO A 255 17.44 -0.95 20.83
C PRO A 255 17.16 -0.10 22.09
N SER A 256 18.17 0.09 22.95
CA SER A 256 18.05 0.95 24.14
C SER A 256 17.85 2.43 23.82
N GLU A 257 18.39 2.91 22.70
CA GLU A 257 18.20 4.30 22.23
C GLU A 257 16.82 4.51 21.59
N LEU A 258 16.14 3.42 21.24
CA LEU A 258 14.79 3.44 20.66
C LEU A 258 13.69 3.33 21.73
N GLN A 259 14.04 3.12 23.00
CA GLN A 259 13.08 3.05 24.10
C GLN A 259 12.26 4.35 24.21
N GLY A 260 10.96 4.23 24.43
CA GLY A 260 10.05 5.38 24.50
C GLY A 260 9.62 5.93 23.14
N ARG A 261 10.00 5.25 22.04
CA ARG A 261 9.60 5.61 20.67
C ARG A 261 8.84 4.46 20.03
N VAL A 262 7.88 4.79 19.18
CA VAL A 262 7.29 3.83 18.25
C VAL A 262 8.32 3.56 17.17
N VAL A 263 8.54 2.29 16.81
CA VAL A 263 9.53 1.94 15.79
C VAL A 263 8.87 1.16 14.66
N LEU A 264 9.02 1.63 13.42
CA LEU A 264 8.65 0.88 12.23
C LEU A 264 9.90 0.38 11.53
N ILE A 265 9.98 -0.93 11.26
CA ILE A 265 11.07 -1.52 10.48
C ILE A 265 10.50 -2.04 9.17
N LEU A 266 10.89 -1.42 8.06
CA LEU A 266 10.54 -1.84 6.71
C LEU A 266 11.59 -2.83 6.18
N PHE A 267 11.14 -4.01 5.78
CA PHE A 267 11.90 -4.98 5.03
C PHE A 267 11.57 -4.84 3.55
N PHE A 268 12.57 -4.58 2.71
CA PHE A 268 12.37 -4.33 1.28
C PHE A 268 13.39 -5.08 0.42
N ALA A 269 13.10 -5.19 -0.88
CA ALA A 269 13.99 -5.78 -1.87
C ALA A 269 14.30 -4.72 -2.95
N ALA A 270 15.57 -4.39 -3.17
CA ALA A 270 15.93 -3.32 -4.11
C ALA A 270 15.57 -3.64 -5.57
N GLN A 271 15.40 -4.93 -5.89
CA GLN A 271 14.97 -5.40 -7.20
C GLN A 271 13.46 -5.35 -7.41
N SER A 272 12.67 -5.08 -6.35
CA SER A 272 11.21 -5.06 -6.43
C SER A 272 10.70 -3.61 -6.56
N PRO A 273 10.03 -3.24 -7.66
CA PRO A 273 9.44 -1.90 -7.82
C PRO A 273 8.46 -1.53 -6.70
N ASP A 274 7.65 -2.49 -6.23
CA ASP A 274 6.69 -2.28 -5.14
C ASP A 274 7.41 -2.05 -3.81
N ALA A 275 8.53 -2.74 -3.57
CA ALA A 275 9.34 -2.56 -2.37
C ALA A 275 10.09 -1.22 -2.38
N LEU A 276 10.54 -0.76 -3.55
CA LEU A 276 11.09 0.58 -3.73
C LEU A 276 10.04 1.68 -3.49
N LEU A 277 8.78 1.46 -3.87
CA LEU A 277 7.69 2.38 -3.54
C LEU A 277 7.43 2.41 -2.02
N ALA A 278 7.42 1.25 -1.37
CA ALA A 278 7.28 1.16 0.09
C ALA A 278 8.42 1.89 0.82
N LEU A 279 9.67 1.79 0.32
CA LEU A 279 10.81 2.53 0.87
C LEU A 279 10.59 4.05 0.81
N GLY A 280 10.11 4.57 -0.31
CA GLY A 280 9.78 6.00 -0.42
C GLY A 280 8.65 6.43 0.52
N LYS A 281 7.61 5.59 0.68
CA LYS A 281 6.51 5.88 1.62
C LYS A 281 6.97 5.83 3.08
N ALA A 282 7.83 4.89 3.44
CA ALA A 282 8.40 4.80 4.78
C ALA A 282 9.21 6.05 5.13
N ALA A 283 10.00 6.59 4.20
CA ALA A 283 10.72 7.85 4.39
C ALA A 283 9.78 9.06 4.57
N LEU A 284 8.64 9.09 3.87
CA LEU A 284 7.62 10.13 4.08
C LEU A 284 6.95 10.00 5.44
N LEU A 285 6.66 8.79 5.89
CA LEU A 285 6.08 8.53 7.20
C LEU A 285 7.03 8.95 8.33
N ASP A 286 8.32 8.65 8.20
CA ASP A 286 9.36 9.11 9.11
C ASP A 286 9.36 10.64 9.20
N ALA A 287 9.44 11.33 8.05
CA ALA A 287 9.40 12.78 8.00
C ALA A 287 8.10 13.37 8.59
N ASP A 288 6.97 12.67 8.46
CA ASP A 288 5.68 13.11 9.02
C ASP A 288 5.61 12.96 10.55
N CYS A 289 6.29 11.96 11.14
CA CYS A 289 6.04 11.55 12.53
C CYS A 289 7.29 11.50 13.43
N ALA A 290 8.49 11.77 12.91
CA ALA A 290 9.74 11.71 13.69
C ALA A 290 9.71 12.61 14.93
N GLU A 291 9.17 13.81 14.77
CA GLU A 291 9.01 14.83 15.81
C GLU A 291 8.08 14.40 16.94
N VAL A 292 7.17 13.47 16.68
CA VAL A 292 6.13 13.05 17.63
C VAL A 292 6.37 11.64 18.16
N GLY A 293 7.58 11.10 17.97
CA GLY A 293 8.03 9.87 18.62
C GLY A 293 7.99 8.61 17.75
N LEU A 294 7.89 8.74 16.41
CA LEU A 294 8.13 7.61 15.50
C LEU A 294 9.62 7.56 15.10
N THR A 295 10.19 6.37 15.00
CA THR A 295 11.43 6.12 14.25
C THR A 295 11.13 5.11 13.17
N VAL A 296 11.49 5.41 11.92
CA VAL A 296 11.42 4.44 10.84
C VAL A 296 12.82 3.97 10.49
N LEU A 297 12.98 2.66 10.30
CA LEU A 297 14.19 2.00 9.81
C LEU A 297 13.84 1.24 8.55
N ALA A 298 14.81 1.07 7.65
CA ALA A 298 14.68 0.17 6.52
C ALA A 298 15.83 -0.85 6.49
N SER A 299 15.50 -2.07 6.10
CA SER A 299 16.47 -3.14 5.94
C SER A 299 16.20 -3.89 4.64
N HIS A 300 17.25 -4.04 3.83
CA HIS A 300 17.17 -4.83 2.62
C HIS A 300 17.19 -6.32 2.97
N ALA A 301 16.15 -7.05 2.59
CA ALA A 301 15.91 -8.42 3.07
C ALA A 301 15.88 -9.49 1.96
N SER A 302 16.36 -9.17 0.75
CA SER A 302 16.49 -10.16 -0.34
C SER A 302 17.96 -10.54 -0.58
N ARG A 303 18.19 -11.72 -1.17
CA ARG A 303 19.50 -12.14 -1.68
C ARG A 303 19.62 -11.74 -3.17
N GLY A 304 20.83 -11.43 -3.62
CA GLY A 304 21.15 -11.24 -5.04
C GLY A 304 21.10 -9.81 -5.59
N ALA A 305 20.88 -8.78 -4.76
CA ALA A 305 21.16 -7.40 -5.16
C ALA A 305 22.63 -7.09 -4.91
N GLN A 306 23.22 -6.28 -5.79
CA GLN A 306 24.50 -5.65 -5.52
C GLN A 306 24.30 -4.53 -4.50
N GLU A 307 25.23 -4.40 -3.55
CA GLU A 307 25.17 -3.36 -2.51
C GLU A 307 25.08 -1.95 -3.13
N SER A 308 25.79 -1.71 -4.23
CA SER A 308 25.76 -0.45 -4.95
C SER A 308 24.38 -0.08 -5.48
N ASP A 309 23.57 -1.06 -5.89
CA ASP A 309 22.19 -0.84 -6.33
C ASP A 309 21.26 -0.54 -5.14
N ILE A 310 21.47 -1.20 -4.00
CA ILE A 310 20.73 -0.95 -2.75
C ILE A 310 21.02 0.47 -2.25
N ARG A 311 22.31 0.85 -2.20
CA ARG A 311 22.77 2.18 -1.80
C ARG A 311 22.17 3.27 -2.68
N LYS A 312 22.20 3.09 -4.01
CA LYS A 312 21.57 4.01 -4.96
C LYS A 312 20.06 4.11 -4.74
N ALA A 313 19.37 2.98 -4.58
CA ALA A 313 17.94 2.95 -4.34
C ALA A 313 17.55 3.73 -3.07
N ALA A 314 18.33 3.57 -1.99
CA ALA A 314 18.17 4.28 -0.73
C ALA A 314 18.45 5.78 -0.85
N GLN A 315 19.57 6.17 -1.45
CA GLN A 315 19.93 7.59 -1.64
C GLN A 315 18.90 8.36 -2.47
N ILE A 316 18.28 7.70 -3.46
CA ILE A 316 17.25 8.32 -4.30
C ILE A 316 15.93 8.50 -3.54
N ARG A 317 15.52 7.52 -2.72
CA ARG A 317 14.14 7.42 -2.19
C ARG A 317 14.00 7.73 -0.71
N ALA A 318 15.05 7.47 0.06
CA ALA A 318 15.07 7.55 1.51
C ALA A 318 16.43 8.08 2.01
N PRO A 319 16.91 9.25 1.53
CA PRO A 319 18.27 9.74 1.82
C PRO A 319 18.52 10.05 3.30
N LYS A 320 17.46 10.28 4.09
CA LYS A 320 17.53 10.56 5.53
C LYS A 320 17.27 9.33 6.41
N LEU A 321 16.83 8.22 5.82
CA LEU A 321 16.46 7.02 6.55
C LEU A 321 17.69 6.11 6.73
N SER A 322 17.85 5.51 7.91
CA SER A 322 18.83 4.44 8.09
C SER A 322 18.43 3.21 7.29
N VAL A 323 19.24 2.88 6.28
CA VAL A 323 19.05 1.71 5.42
C VAL A 323 20.18 0.72 5.66
N SER A 324 19.84 -0.44 6.19
CA SER A 324 20.77 -1.55 6.46
C SER A 324 20.63 -2.68 5.46
N LEU A 325 21.66 -3.51 5.38
CA LEU A 325 21.62 -4.82 4.72
C LEU A 325 21.00 -5.88 5.63
N ILE A 326 20.75 -7.03 5.01
CA ILE A 326 20.16 -8.26 5.55
C ILE A 326 20.26 -8.32 7.08
N PRO A 327 19.13 -8.16 7.79
CA PRO A 327 19.14 -8.12 9.23
C PRO A 327 19.23 -9.54 9.79
N ARG A 328 19.62 -9.63 11.06
CA ARG A 328 19.44 -10.83 11.85
C ARG A 328 18.18 -10.67 12.70
N LEU A 329 17.34 -11.70 12.67
CA LEU A 329 16.13 -11.77 13.47
C LEU A 329 16.22 -13.01 14.37
N ALA A 330 16.14 -12.81 15.68
CA ALA A 330 16.15 -13.90 16.66
C ALA A 330 14.85 -14.71 16.62
N ARG A 331 13.75 -14.09 16.18
CA ARG A 331 12.42 -14.69 16.01
C ARG A 331 11.90 -14.44 14.60
N ASN A 332 11.08 -15.34 14.07
CA ASN A 332 10.43 -15.13 12.78
C ASN A 332 9.08 -14.43 12.98
N PRO A 333 8.93 -13.14 12.61
CA PRO A 333 7.68 -12.40 12.78
C PRO A 333 6.64 -12.72 11.70
N GLY A 334 6.85 -13.77 10.90
CA GLY A 334 6.02 -14.08 9.74
C GLY A 334 6.39 -13.24 8.52
N LEU A 335 7.69 -13.03 8.28
CA LEU A 335 8.19 -12.42 7.04
C LEU A 335 7.82 -13.32 5.84
N GLY A 336 6.65 -13.09 5.26
CA GLY A 336 6.08 -13.91 4.20
C GLY A 336 6.49 -13.45 2.80
N LYS A 337 6.30 -12.16 2.50
CA LYS A 337 6.63 -11.53 1.21
C LYS A 337 7.21 -10.14 1.43
N LEU A 338 8.11 -9.72 0.55
CA LEU A 338 8.64 -8.36 0.53
C LEU A 338 7.84 -7.48 -0.46
N PRO A 339 7.54 -6.22 -0.10
CA PRO A 339 7.94 -5.56 1.14
C PRO A 339 7.06 -5.95 2.34
N HIS A 340 7.66 -5.96 3.53
CA HIS A 340 7.02 -6.29 4.81
C HIS A 340 7.39 -5.26 5.85
N ALA A 341 6.54 -5.01 6.85
CA ALA A 341 6.81 -4.07 7.91
C ALA A 341 6.47 -4.65 9.28
N LEU A 342 7.30 -4.29 10.25
CA LEU A 342 7.07 -4.52 11.68
C LEU A 342 6.84 -3.18 12.36
N VAL A 343 5.91 -3.10 13.31
CA VAL A 343 5.72 -1.91 14.14
C VAL A 343 5.74 -2.30 15.60
N PHE A 344 6.65 -1.66 16.34
CA PHE A 344 6.84 -1.82 17.77
C PHE A 344 6.32 -0.59 18.50
N ASP A 345 5.75 -0.79 19.67
CA ASP A 345 5.37 0.32 20.56
C ASP A 345 6.58 0.91 21.30
N SER A 346 6.31 1.93 22.14
CA SER A 346 7.30 2.62 22.97
C SER A 346 7.99 1.74 24.02
N GLU A 347 7.41 0.58 24.34
CA GLU A 347 8.01 -0.42 25.23
C GLU A 347 8.92 -1.39 24.47
N GLY A 348 8.88 -1.34 23.13
CA GLY A 348 9.63 -2.22 22.25
C GLY A 348 8.93 -3.55 21.97
N ALA A 349 7.65 -3.69 22.31
CA ALA A 349 6.86 -4.88 21.99
C ALA A 349 6.32 -4.81 20.57
N LEU A 350 6.35 -5.93 19.83
CA LEU A 350 5.82 -5.99 18.47
C LEU A 350 4.28 -5.90 18.50
N ARG A 351 3.72 -4.93 17.80
CA ARG A 351 2.26 -4.69 17.72
C ARG A 351 1.66 -4.93 16.35
N PHE A 352 2.48 -4.95 15.31
CA PHE A 352 2.05 -5.21 13.95
C PHE A 352 3.14 -5.92 13.13
N SER A 353 2.73 -6.90 12.32
CA SER A 353 3.57 -7.55 11.31
C SER A 353 2.73 -7.77 10.05
N GLY A 354 3.16 -7.24 8.91
CA GLY A 354 2.43 -7.41 7.64
C GLY A 354 2.80 -6.39 6.58
N SER A 355 1.82 -6.08 5.72
CA SER A 355 1.95 -5.09 4.64
C SER A 355 2.42 -3.71 5.15
N PRO A 356 3.40 -3.07 4.51
CA PRO A 356 3.83 -1.71 4.84
C PRO A 356 2.73 -0.64 4.69
N TYR A 357 1.71 -0.90 3.86
CA TYR A 357 0.60 0.03 3.67
C TYR A 357 -0.33 0.06 4.88
N ASP A 358 -0.50 -1.09 5.53
CA ASP A 358 -1.28 -1.22 6.76
C ASP A 358 -0.43 -0.76 7.97
N ALA A 359 0.88 -1.05 7.97
CA ALA A 359 1.80 -0.63 9.02
C ALA A 359 1.81 0.88 9.28
N GLU A 360 1.57 1.72 8.25
CA GLU A 360 1.45 3.17 8.45
C GLU A 360 0.34 3.51 9.45
N LEU A 361 -0.85 2.92 9.31
CA LEU A 361 -1.95 3.15 10.23
C LEU A 361 -1.60 2.64 11.64
N ALA A 362 -0.96 1.47 11.73
CA ALA A 362 -0.51 0.89 13.00
C ALA A 362 0.44 1.86 13.74
N ALA A 363 1.46 2.36 13.04
CA ALA A 363 2.44 3.29 13.59
C ALA A 363 1.78 4.59 14.05
N ARG A 364 0.87 5.15 13.25
CA ARG A 364 0.16 6.39 13.63
C ARG A 364 -0.73 6.20 14.86
N LYS A 365 -1.39 5.04 15.01
CA LYS A 365 -2.18 4.73 16.22
C LYS A 365 -1.31 4.64 17.47
N LEU A 366 -0.16 3.96 17.38
CA LEU A 366 0.78 3.85 18.49
C LEU A 366 1.42 5.20 18.85
N VAL A 367 1.70 6.05 17.85
CA VAL A 367 2.14 7.43 18.10
C VAL A 367 1.04 8.21 18.83
N GLY A 368 -0.21 8.06 18.41
CA GLY A 368 -1.37 8.65 19.11
C GLY A 368 -1.44 8.22 20.57
N ARG A 369 -1.29 6.92 20.84
CA ARG A 369 -1.22 6.38 22.21
C ARG A 369 -0.06 6.97 23.00
N LEU A 370 1.16 6.95 22.45
CA LEU A 370 2.36 7.51 23.08
C LEU A 370 2.18 8.99 23.49
N LEU A 371 1.42 9.76 22.70
CA LEU A 371 1.12 11.16 23.01
C LEU A 371 0.08 11.30 24.12
N LEU A 372 -0.89 10.38 24.20
CA LEU A 372 -1.95 10.36 25.20
C LEU A 372 -1.46 9.85 26.56
N GLU A 373 -0.60 8.83 26.59
CA GLU A 373 0.00 8.27 27.82
C GLU A 373 0.81 9.29 28.62
N LYS A 374 1.27 10.37 27.98
CA LYS A 374 1.96 11.50 28.62
C LYS A 374 1.00 12.44 29.37
N VAL A 375 -0.31 12.24 29.25
CA VAL A 375 -1.36 13.07 29.85
C VAL A 375 -2.18 12.20 30.79
N THR A 376 -1.96 12.36 32.09
CA THR A 376 -2.74 11.66 33.12
C THR A 376 -4.24 11.92 32.92
N GLY A 377 -5.02 10.85 32.83
CA GLY A 377 -6.47 10.92 32.64
C GLY A 377 -6.94 10.87 31.17
N LEU A 378 -6.01 10.66 30.22
CA LEU A 378 -6.31 10.43 28.81
C LEU A 378 -5.67 9.15 28.25
N ASP A 379 -5.02 8.36 29.12
CA ASP A 379 -4.46 7.05 28.84
C ASP A 379 -5.54 6.00 28.52
N ASP A 380 -5.10 4.80 28.14
CA ASP A 380 -6.00 3.76 27.66
C ASP A 380 -6.96 3.31 28.78
N GLY A 381 -8.27 3.35 28.49
CA GLY A 381 -9.33 2.96 29.43
C GLY A 381 -10.12 4.11 30.05
N GLU A 382 -9.64 5.37 29.92
CA GLU A 382 -10.37 6.54 30.42
C GLU A 382 -11.18 7.24 29.32
N ASN A 383 -12.36 7.73 29.73
CA ASN A 383 -13.25 8.51 28.88
C ASN A 383 -12.85 9.99 28.94
N PRO A 384 -12.35 10.58 27.84
CA PRO A 384 -12.00 11.98 27.84
C PRO A 384 -13.25 12.86 28.04
N PRO A 385 -13.11 14.08 28.60
CA PRO A 385 -14.19 15.06 28.61
C PRO A 385 -14.79 15.25 27.22
N GLN A 386 -16.12 15.43 27.12
CA GLN A 386 -16.84 15.41 25.84
C GLN A 386 -16.27 16.38 24.78
N ILE A 387 -15.77 17.54 25.21
CA ILE A 387 -15.16 18.53 24.32
C ILE A 387 -13.80 18.10 23.77
N LEU A 388 -13.07 17.23 24.48
CA LEU A 388 -11.76 16.70 24.08
C LEU A 388 -11.88 15.36 23.35
N ALA A 389 -12.97 14.64 23.53
CA ALA A 389 -13.20 13.32 22.93
C ALA A 389 -12.92 13.26 21.42
N PRO A 390 -13.33 14.24 20.57
CA PRO A 390 -13.03 14.19 19.14
C PRO A 390 -11.52 14.27 18.82
N SER A 391 -10.74 14.97 19.64
CA SER A 391 -9.28 15.08 19.47
C SER A 391 -8.55 13.84 19.98
N VAL A 392 -9.01 13.28 21.10
CA VAL A 392 -8.44 12.05 21.67
C VAL A 392 -8.73 10.85 20.76
N ASP A 393 -9.98 10.68 20.32
CA ASP A 393 -10.36 9.61 19.40
C ASP A 393 -9.64 9.71 18.06
N ALA A 394 -9.40 10.94 17.59
CA ALA A 394 -8.62 11.19 16.39
C ALA A 394 -7.19 10.65 16.52
N LEU A 395 -6.50 10.93 17.63
CA LEU A 395 -5.17 10.38 17.89
C LEU A 395 -5.21 8.85 17.99
N ARG A 396 -6.16 8.28 18.75
CA ARG A 396 -6.33 6.83 18.86
C ARG A 396 -6.61 6.16 17.50
N LYS A 397 -7.20 6.89 16.56
CA LYS A 397 -7.45 6.43 15.18
C LYS A 397 -6.31 6.72 14.20
N GLY A 398 -5.21 7.32 14.65
CA GLY A 398 -4.04 7.63 13.84
C GLY A 398 -4.18 8.88 12.97
N GLU A 399 -5.06 9.84 13.33
CA GLU A 399 -5.11 11.15 12.67
C GLU A 399 -3.77 11.89 12.88
N LYS A 400 -3.38 12.70 11.89
CA LYS A 400 -2.09 13.41 11.91
C LYS A 400 -2.01 14.37 13.11
N PRO A 401 -0.95 14.31 13.95
CA PRO A 401 -0.83 15.20 15.11
C PRO A 401 -0.90 16.71 14.81
N PRO A 402 -0.39 17.22 13.66
CA PRO A 402 -0.62 18.63 13.30
C PRO A 402 -2.09 19.02 13.18
N THR A 403 -2.93 18.13 12.64
CA THR A 403 -4.38 18.36 12.50
C THR A 403 -5.07 18.37 13.86
N VAL A 404 -4.67 17.47 14.75
CA VAL A 404 -5.21 17.40 16.12
C VAL A 404 -4.76 18.60 16.95
N LEU A 405 -3.50 18.99 16.87
CA LEU A 405 -2.97 20.17 17.56
C LEU A 405 -3.75 21.43 17.20
N LEU A 406 -3.97 21.67 15.89
CA LEU A 406 -4.74 22.81 15.41
C LEU A 406 -6.19 22.81 15.95
N ARG A 407 -6.79 21.62 16.08
CA ARG A 407 -8.14 21.46 16.66
C ARG A 407 -8.12 21.82 18.14
N LEU A 408 -7.16 21.31 18.90
CA LEU A 408 -7.01 21.56 20.34
C LEU A 408 -6.73 23.03 20.66
N GLU A 409 -5.84 23.68 19.90
CA GLU A 409 -5.47 25.10 20.11
C GLU A 409 -6.65 26.06 19.88
N LYS A 410 -7.67 25.63 19.11
CA LYS A 410 -8.90 26.39 18.90
C LYS A 410 -9.96 26.16 19.98
N LEU A 411 -9.77 25.16 20.85
CA LEU A 411 -10.69 24.91 21.95
C LEU A 411 -10.39 25.86 23.11
N THR A 412 -11.45 26.51 23.60
CA THR A 412 -11.42 27.35 24.80
C THR A 412 -12.39 26.79 25.86
N PRO A 413 -12.05 25.68 26.54
CA PRO A 413 -12.86 25.13 27.62
C PRO A 413 -13.03 26.15 28.76
N VAL A 414 -14.21 26.17 29.37
CA VAL A 414 -14.51 27.05 30.52
C VAL A 414 -14.09 26.37 31.84
N GLU A 415 -14.21 25.05 31.92
CA GLU A 415 -13.87 24.28 33.11
C GLU A 415 -12.36 24.11 33.26
N LYS A 416 -11.83 24.53 34.41
CA LYS A 416 -10.39 24.50 34.71
C LYS A 416 -9.74 23.12 34.53
N PRO A 417 -10.32 21.99 35.02
CA PRO A 417 -9.71 20.68 34.82
C PRO A 417 -9.60 20.27 33.34
N VAL A 418 -10.61 20.64 32.53
CA VAL A 418 -10.60 20.36 31.09
C VAL A 418 -9.60 21.24 30.35
N LEU A 419 -9.43 22.49 30.79
CA LEU A 419 -8.40 23.41 30.30
C LEU A 419 -7.00 22.85 30.54
N GLU A 420 -6.72 22.37 31.75
CA GLU A 420 -5.44 21.78 32.15
C GLU A 420 -5.12 20.50 31.37
N LEU A 421 -6.11 19.62 31.17
CA LEU A 421 -5.96 18.42 30.32
C LEU A 421 -5.65 18.78 28.86
N ARG A 422 -6.39 19.73 28.29
CA ARG A 422 -6.15 20.23 26.93
C ARG A 422 -4.72 20.78 26.81
N ASP A 423 -4.28 21.61 27.74
CA ASP A 423 -2.94 22.19 27.72
C ASP A 423 -1.83 21.15 27.81
N THR A 424 -2.01 20.15 28.66
CA THR A 424 -1.05 19.06 28.80
C THR A 424 -0.98 18.24 27.51
N LEU A 425 -2.11 17.99 26.83
CA LEU A 425 -2.13 17.32 25.53
C LEU A 425 -1.49 18.17 24.42
N VAL A 426 -1.76 19.47 24.39
CA VAL A 426 -1.09 20.43 23.48
C VAL A 426 0.42 20.38 23.69
N LEU A 427 0.88 20.39 24.95
CA LEU A 427 2.30 20.29 25.29
C LEU A 427 2.90 18.95 24.84
N SER A 428 2.20 17.84 25.06
CA SER A 428 2.63 16.51 24.64
C SER A 428 2.88 16.44 23.12
N ILE A 429 1.96 16.96 22.31
CA ILE A 429 2.10 17.01 20.84
C ILE A 429 3.20 18.00 20.41
N ALA A 430 3.27 19.17 21.05
CA ALA A 430 4.17 20.24 20.65
C ALA A 430 5.62 20.08 21.13
N ALA A 431 5.88 19.20 22.11
CA ALA A 431 7.20 19.07 22.75
C ALA A 431 8.32 18.75 21.75
N GLY A 432 8.16 17.67 20.98
CA GLY A 432 9.18 17.24 20.02
C GLY A 432 9.36 18.20 18.83
N PRO A 433 8.29 18.74 18.22
CA PRO A 433 8.41 19.82 17.23
C PRO A 433 9.19 21.04 17.77
N LYS A 434 8.89 21.49 19.00
CA LYS A 434 9.63 22.60 19.64
C LYS A 434 11.12 22.28 19.84
N ALA A 435 11.43 21.05 20.25
CA ALA A 435 12.81 20.60 20.39
C ALA A 435 13.55 20.63 19.04
N GLN A 436 12.90 20.18 17.95
CA GLN A 436 13.50 20.26 16.62
C GLN A 436 13.69 21.71 16.14
N VAL A 437 12.74 22.63 16.43
CA VAL A 437 12.97 24.05 16.13
C VAL A 437 14.20 24.59 16.85
N ALA A 438 14.43 24.19 18.11
CA ALA A 438 15.61 24.59 18.87
C ALA A 438 16.91 24.05 18.26
N GLU A 439 16.92 22.78 17.84
CA GLU A 439 18.08 22.16 17.17
C GLU A 439 18.39 22.86 15.84
N LEU A 440 17.37 23.11 15.01
CA LEU A 440 17.52 23.82 13.74
C LEU A 440 18.06 25.24 13.96
N ARG A 441 17.59 25.93 14.99
CA ARG A 441 18.08 27.26 15.36
C ARG A 441 19.56 27.22 15.78
N ALA A 442 20.02 26.18 16.46
CA ALA A 442 21.42 26.04 16.84
C ALA A 442 22.36 25.83 15.63
N ARG A 443 21.83 25.33 14.50
CA ARG A 443 22.60 25.08 13.27
C ARG A 443 22.49 26.21 12.24
N GLN A 444 21.57 27.15 12.43
CA GLN A 444 21.17 28.14 11.43
C GLN A 444 22.33 29.02 10.91
N ASP A 445 23.32 29.31 11.76
CA ASP A 445 24.45 30.17 11.38
C ASP A 445 25.51 29.38 10.59
N LYS A 446 25.62 28.06 10.81
CA LYS A 446 26.55 27.18 10.12
C LYS A 446 26.01 26.72 8.77
N GLU A 447 24.71 26.42 8.70
CA GLU A 447 24.07 25.81 7.53
C GLU A 447 22.75 26.54 7.15
N PRO A 448 22.76 27.87 6.94
CA PRO A 448 21.53 28.67 6.80
C PRO A 448 20.58 28.20 5.69
N ALA A 449 21.12 27.78 4.53
CA ALA A 449 20.32 27.28 3.42
C ALA A 449 19.64 25.94 3.73
N LEU A 450 20.35 25.01 4.36
CA LEU A 450 19.80 23.70 4.73
C LEU A 450 18.74 23.86 5.82
N VAL A 451 19.04 24.63 6.86
CA VAL A 451 18.11 24.93 7.95
C VAL A 451 16.85 25.63 7.44
N PHE A 452 16.98 26.56 6.49
CA PHE A 452 15.81 27.20 5.87
C PHE A 452 14.90 26.18 5.17
N CYS A 453 15.46 25.27 4.37
CA CYS A 453 14.68 24.22 3.70
C CYS A 453 13.98 23.28 4.69
N GLU A 454 14.65 22.89 5.79
CA GLU A 454 14.06 22.03 6.82
C GLU A 454 12.95 22.74 7.61
N MET A 455 13.19 23.99 8.01
CA MET A 455 12.16 24.82 8.67
C MET A 455 10.96 25.09 7.77
N GLU A 456 11.16 25.26 6.46
CA GLU A 456 10.06 25.49 5.50
C GLU A 456 9.17 24.24 5.36
N GLN A 457 9.78 23.06 5.25
CA GLN A 457 9.05 21.78 5.25
C GLN A 457 8.28 21.56 6.55
N MET A 458 8.90 21.90 7.69
CA MET A 458 8.26 21.82 9.00
C MET A 458 7.09 22.82 9.12
N ALA A 459 7.26 24.07 8.67
CA ALA A 459 6.21 25.08 8.70
C ALA A 459 5.00 24.70 7.86
N GLN A 460 5.22 24.01 6.73
CA GLN A 460 4.14 23.49 5.91
C GLN A 460 3.40 22.32 6.59
N ARG A 461 4.11 21.42 7.27
CA ARG A 461 3.50 20.33 8.05
C ARG A 461 2.65 20.87 9.22
N TRP A 462 3.14 21.90 9.90
CA TRP A 462 2.51 22.48 11.10
C TRP A 462 1.71 23.76 10.82
N LYS A 463 1.30 23.98 9.57
CA LYS A 463 0.65 25.21 9.13
C LYS A 463 -0.59 25.53 9.97
N GLY A 464 -0.63 26.76 10.49
CA GLY A 464 -1.75 27.28 11.27
C GLY A 464 -1.74 26.94 12.76
N SER A 465 -0.81 26.10 13.23
CA SER A 465 -0.62 25.81 14.65
C SER A 465 0.37 26.77 15.31
N SER A 466 0.51 26.69 16.65
CA SER A 466 1.55 27.43 17.38
C SER A 466 2.98 27.14 16.90
N ILE A 467 3.25 25.92 16.40
CA ILE A 467 4.56 25.56 15.82
C ILE A 467 4.79 26.30 14.50
N GLY A 468 3.77 26.38 13.65
CA GLY A 468 3.83 27.18 12.41
C GLY A 468 4.05 28.67 12.70
N ALA A 469 3.39 29.20 13.73
CA ALA A 469 3.58 30.58 14.18
C ALA A 469 5.01 30.84 14.72
N LEU A 470 5.62 29.87 15.40
CA LEU A 470 7.00 29.93 15.89
C LEU A 470 8.01 29.98 14.73
N LEU A 471 7.77 29.22 13.66
CA LEU A 471 8.68 29.12 12.51
C LEU A 471 8.60 30.34 11.58
N ALA A 472 7.44 31.01 11.48
CA ALA A 472 7.23 32.12 10.56
C ALA A 472 8.26 33.28 10.68
N PRO A 473 8.54 33.84 11.88
CA PRO A 473 9.55 34.88 12.02
C PRO A 473 10.97 34.38 11.75
N LEU A 474 11.28 33.11 12.09
CA LEU A 474 12.58 32.50 11.83
C LEU A 474 12.85 32.38 10.33
N LEU A 475 11.86 31.88 9.58
CA LEU A 475 11.92 31.80 8.12
C LEU A 475 12.04 33.17 7.46
N SER A 476 11.32 34.18 7.96
CA SER A 476 11.41 35.56 7.48
C SER A 476 12.82 36.13 7.67
N SER A 477 13.46 35.83 8.80
CA SER A 477 14.84 36.24 9.08
C SER A 477 15.84 35.48 8.20
N LEU A 478 15.79 34.14 8.19
CA LEU A 478 16.68 33.28 7.40
C LEU A 478 16.62 33.59 5.91
N ARG A 479 15.44 33.95 5.38
CA ARG A 479 15.29 34.34 3.97
C ARG A 479 16.24 35.46 3.56
N LYS A 480 16.69 36.33 4.47
CA LYS A 480 17.63 37.42 4.16
C LYS A 480 19.08 36.96 4.01
N ALA A 481 19.43 35.74 4.46
CA ALA A 481 20.79 35.23 4.40
C ALA A 481 21.22 35.00 2.92
N PRO A 482 22.45 35.40 2.53
CA PRO A 482 22.92 35.23 1.15
C PRO A 482 22.84 33.78 0.64
N ALA A 483 23.19 32.80 1.48
CA ALA A 483 23.10 31.38 1.14
C ALA A 483 21.65 30.92 0.88
N VAL A 484 20.67 31.48 1.61
CA VAL A 484 19.25 31.18 1.37
C VAL A 484 18.77 31.84 0.09
N GLN A 485 19.21 33.06 -0.22
CA GLN A 485 18.92 33.71 -1.50
C GLN A 485 19.50 32.93 -2.68
N GLN A 486 20.71 32.38 -2.53
CA GLN A 486 21.31 31.49 -3.51
C GLN A 486 20.49 30.21 -3.69
N GLU A 487 20.07 29.56 -2.60
CA GLU A 487 19.20 28.37 -2.64
C GLU A 487 17.85 28.66 -3.32
N LEU A 488 17.20 29.79 -3.02
CA LEU A 488 15.93 30.15 -3.65
C LEU A 488 16.05 30.35 -5.16
N ARG A 489 17.20 30.86 -5.65
CA ARG A 489 17.50 30.96 -7.08
C ARG A 489 17.82 29.60 -7.69
N ALA A 490 18.58 28.75 -6.99
CA ALA A 490 18.86 27.37 -7.40
C ALA A 490 17.57 26.57 -7.56
N ARG A 491 16.61 26.77 -6.67
CA ARG A 491 15.30 26.11 -6.69
C ARG A 491 14.52 26.33 -7.99
N ILE A 492 14.65 27.49 -8.63
CA ILE A 492 14.02 27.77 -9.92
C ILE A 492 14.52 26.80 -11.00
N LEU A 493 15.82 26.50 -10.99
CA LEU A 493 16.41 25.53 -11.91
C LEU A 493 16.01 24.10 -11.54
N LEU A 494 15.97 23.76 -10.26
CA LEU A 494 15.48 22.46 -9.79
C LEU A 494 14.02 22.22 -10.22
N GLU A 495 13.13 23.21 -10.10
CA GLU A 495 11.74 23.11 -10.58
C GLU A 495 11.68 22.90 -12.09
N ARG A 496 12.53 23.59 -12.86
CA ARG A 496 12.65 23.32 -14.30
C ARG A 496 13.06 21.87 -14.57
N MET A 497 13.99 21.32 -13.79
CA MET A 497 14.38 19.91 -13.89
C MET A 497 13.24 18.97 -13.47
N ARG A 498 12.43 19.30 -12.48
CA ARG A 498 11.25 18.52 -12.09
C ARG A 498 10.17 18.51 -13.19
N LEU A 499 10.01 19.61 -13.93
CA LEU A 499 9.09 19.70 -15.07
C LEU A 499 9.57 18.84 -16.26
N ILE A 500 10.80 19.10 -16.71
CA ILE A 500 11.79 18.10 -17.12
C ILE A 500 11.38 16.63 -16.98
N ASP A 501 11.60 16.22 -15.74
CA ASP A 501 11.44 14.90 -15.25
C ASP A 501 10.00 14.37 -15.34
N GLY A 502 9.03 15.23 -15.03
CA GLY A 502 7.62 14.91 -15.14
C GLY A 502 7.19 14.62 -16.58
N GLN A 503 7.86 15.19 -17.59
CA GLN A 503 7.64 14.84 -18.99
C GLN A 503 8.26 13.49 -19.31
N LEU A 504 9.50 13.26 -18.90
CA LEU A 504 10.22 12.00 -19.11
C LEU A 504 9.50 10.82 -18.43
N ALA A 505 8.97 11.02 -17.22
CA ALA A 505 8.22 10.01 -16.48
C ALA A 505 6.94 9.52 -17.20
N LYS A 506 6.44 10.28 -18.19
CA LYS A 506 5.27 9.93 -19.01
C LYS A 506 5.64 9.24 -20.33
N ARG A 507 6.93 9.14 -20.65
CA ARG A 507 7.41 8.56 -21.91
C ARG A 507 7.42 7.02 -21.83
N PRO A 508 7.17 6.31 -22.94
CA PRO A 508 7.34 4.86 -23.00
C PRO A 508 8.75 4.46 -22.55
N GLY A 509 8.87 3.41 -21.72
CA GLY A 509 10.16 2.96 -21.17
C GLY A 509 10.64 3.70 -19.91
N ALA A 510 9.91 4.69 -19.40
CA ALA A 510 10.30 5.47 -18.21
C ALA A 510 10.37 4.66 -16.90
N ILE A 511 9.93 3.40 -16.93
CA ILE A 511 10.09 2.44 -15.83
C ILE A 511 11.55 2.01 -15.64
N GLU A 512 12.32 1.99 -16.74
CA GLU A 512 13.77 1.78 -16.76
C GLU A 512 14.44 3.00 -17.41
N PRO A 513 14.47 4.15 -16.72
CA PRO A 513 14.97 5.40 -17.28
C PRO A 513 16.47 5.36 -17.61
N ALA A 514 17.18 4.37 -17.06
CA ALA A 514 18.58 4.12 -17.34
C ALA A 514 18.82 3.20 -18.57
N SER A 515 17.78 2.61 -19.15
CA SER A 515 17.92 1.71 -20.31
C SER A 515 18.40 2.48 -21.54
N LEU A 516 19.22 1.84 -22.37
CA LEU A 516 19.79 2.48 -23.55
C LEU A 516 18.69 2.93 -24.53
N GLY A 517 17.66 2.10 -24.72
CA GLY A 517 16.50 2.43 -25.55
C GLY A 517 15.74 3.67 -25.07
N PHE A 518 15.49 3.78 -23.77
CA PHE A 518 14.84 4.97 -23.21
C PHE A 518 15.69 6.22 -23.39
N ARG A 519 16.99 6.14 -23.11
CA ARG A 519 17.90 7.29 -23.21
C ARG A 519 18.03 7.78 -24.65
N SER A 520 18.22 6.88 -25.61
CA SER A 520 18.30 7.24 -27.03
C SER A 520 17.01 7.87 -27.54
N ALA A 521 15.84 7.33 -27.15
CA ALA A 521 14.54 7.85 -27.58
C ALA A 521 14.18 9.22 -26.97
N ASN A 522 14.85 9.63 -25.89
CA ASN A 522 14.55 10.88 -25.17
C ASN A 522 15.79 11.79 -25.03
N ALA A 523 16.76 11.66 -25.93
CA ALA A 523 18.05 12.34 -25.86
C ALA A 523 17.91 13.86 -25.69
N ASP A 524 16.98 14.51 -26.40
CA ASP A 524 16.80 15.97 -26.31
C ASP A 524 16.37 16.45 -24.92
N LEU A 525 15.43 15.75 -24.29
CA LEU A 525 14.97 16.08 -22.93
C LEU A 525 16.05 15.80 -21.90
N LEU A 526 16.80 14.70 -22.07
CA LEU A 526 17.93 14.36 -21.21
C LEU A 526 19.08 15.37 -21.35
N ASN A 527 19.39 15.81 -22.56
CA ASN A 527 20.37 16.87 -22.81
C ASN A 527 19.93 18.19 -22.16
N SER A 528 18.64 18.53 -22.25
CA SER A 528 18.10 19.70 -21.57
C SER A 528 18.23 19.60 -20.05
N LEU A 529 17.96 18.42 -19.47
CA LEU A 529 18.21 18.17 -18.04
C LEU A 529 19.68 18.35 -17.66
N SER A 530 20.61 17.76 -18.43
CA SER A 530 22.05 17.89 -18.19
C SER A 530 22.53 19.34 -18.25
N GLN A 531 22.03 20.13 -19.20
CA GLN A 531 22.35 21.56 -19.28
C GLN A 531 21.87 22.34 -18.06
N VAL A 532 20.68 22.02 -17.54
CA VAL A 532 20.17 22.68 -16.33
C VAL A 532 20.95 22.24 -15.09
N LEU A 533 21.32 20.96 -14.98
CA LEU A 533 22.17 20.47 -13.90
C LEU A 533 23.56 21.12 -13.94
N GLU A 534 24.17 21.25 -15.12
CA GLU A 534 25.49 21.88 -15.24
C GLU A 534 25.44 23.35 -14.82
N LYS A 535 24.39 24.07 -15.22
CA LYS A 535 24.15 25.43 -14.74
C LYS A 535 24.03 25.48 -13.21
N LEU A 536 23.33 24.52 -12.60
CA LEU A 536 23.25 24.38 -11.15
C LEU A 536 24.62 24.14 -10.49
N ARG A 537 25.44 23.25 -11.06
CA ARG A 537 26.79 22.92 -10.55
C ARG A 537 27.70 24.15 -10.57
N VAL A 538 27.65 24.94 -11.64
CA VAL A 538 28.49 26.14 -11.83
C VAL A 538 28.04 27.30 -10.95
N GLU A 539 26.75 27.63 -10.95
CA GLU A 539 26.23 28.86 -10.32
C GLU A 539 25.83 28.68 -8.84
N PHE A 540 25.52 27.45 -8.41
CA PHE A 540 24.85 27.17 -7.12
C PHE A 540 25.55 26.09 -6.30
N LYS A 541 26.89 26.07 -6.32
CA LYS A 541 27.70 25.13 -5.52
C LYS A 541 27.34 25.21 -4.03
N GLY A 542 27.02 24.06 -3.44
CA GLY A 542 26.65 23.94 -2.02
C GLY A 542 25.20 24.26 -1.70
N ALA A 543 24.37 24.63 -2.69
CA ALA A 543 22.94 24.80 -2.49
C ALA A 543 22.23 23.45 -2.25
N PRO A 544 21.33 23.32 -1.26
CA PRO A 544 20.51 22.13 -1.07
C PRO A 544 19.80 21.63 -2.35
N SER A 545 19.31 22.55 -3.19
CA SER A 545 18.67 22.24 -4.46
C SER A 545 19.60 21.55 -5.47
N LEU A 546 20.92 21.80 -5.43
CA LEU A 546 21.89 21.11 -6.29
C LEU A 546 21.98 19.62 -5.92
N ALA A 547 22.12 19.30 -4.64
CA ALA A 547 22.18 17.91 -4.18
C ALA A 547 20.90 17.13 -4.54
N GLU A 548 19.74 17.81 -4.53
CA GLU A 548 18.50 17.21 -5.00
C GLU A 548 18.44 17.03 -6.52
N ALA A 549 18.93 18.01 -7.29
CA ALA A 549 19.04 17.92 -8.74
C ALA A 549 19.94 16.74 -9.17
N GLU A 550 21.05 16.53 -8.48
CA GLU A 550 21.97 15.40 -8.72
C GLU A 550 21.29 14.06 -8.43
N ARG A 551 20.54 13.94 -7.32
CA ARG A 551 19.74 12.74 -7.03
C ARG A 551 18.66 12.49 -8.09
N LEU A 552 18.01 13.55 -8.56
CA LEU A 552 17.03 13.46 -9.65
C LEU A 552 17.70 12.95 -10.94
N MET A 553 18.92 13.38 -11.25
CA MET A 553 19.65 12.92 -12.44
C MET A 553 20.20 11.51 -12.32
N ALA A 554 20.58 11.07 -11.11
CA ALA A 554 21.16 9.75 -10.87
C ALA A 554 20.30 8.58 -11.41
N LYS A 555 18.97 8.75 -11.48
CA LYS A 555 18.06 7.73 -12.01
C LYS A 555 18.23 7.45 -13.51
N TYR A 556 18.80 8.40 -14.27
CA TYR A 556 19.04 8.26 -15.70
C TYR A 556 20.43 7.67 -16.01
N ARG A 557 21.29 7.46 -15.00
CA ARG A 557 22.71 7.09 -15.17
C ARG A 557 23.41 7.99 -16.19
N ILE A 558 23.25 9.29 -16.01
CA ILE A 558 23.96 10.33 -16.74
C ILE A 558 24.87 10.97 -15.69
N ASP A 559 26.18 10.89 -15.92
CA ASP A 559 27.23 11.40 -15.02
C ASP A 559 27.35 12.94 -15.11
#